data_AF-A0A4Y6RGH5-F1
#
_entry.id   AF-A0A4Y6RGH5-F1
#
_cell.length_a   1.000
_cell.length_b   1.000
_cell.length_c   1.000
_cell.angle_alpha   90.00
_cell.angle_beta   90.00
_cell.angle_gamma   90.00
#
_symmetry.space_group_name_H-M   'P 1'
#
loop_
_entity.id
_entity.type
_entity.pdbx_description
1 polymer ?
#
loop_
_entity_poly.entity_id
_entity_poly.type
_entity_poly.pdbx_seq_one_letter_code
_entity_poly.pdbx_strand_id
1 'polypeptide(L)'
;MNILTFSEARAGLKSVMDDVCNDHTPTVITRVNGEHVVMLSLSDYNSIEETLYLLGTAKNASRLMASVAQIRAGKAQPRALARHEKPED
;
A
#
# COMPACT_ATOMS: atom_id res chain seq x y z
N MET A 1 -4.96 -13.31 -7.42
CA MET A 1 -4.53 -13.95 -6.16
C MET A 1 -4.04 -15.34 -6.51
N ASN A 2 -2.76 -15.62 -6.26
CA ASN A 2 -2.15 -16.92 -6.55
C ASN A 2 -2.11 -17.75 -5.25
N ILE A 3 -2.25 -19.08 -5.36
CA ILE A 3 -2.19 -19.99 -4.21
C ILE A 3 -1.18 -21.07 -4.54
N LEU A 4 -0.13 -21.15 -3.73
CA LEU A 4 0.94 -22.13 -3.87
C LEU A 4 1.06 -22.95 -2.58
N THR A 5 1.51 -24.18 -2.71
CA THR A 5 2.03 -24.94 -1.57
C THR A 5 3.40 -24.41 -1.17
N PHE A 6 3.80 -24.66 0.09
CA PHE A 6 5.15 -24.38 0.56
C PHE A 6 6.23 -24.98 -0.34
N SER A 7 6.01 -26.20 -0.85
CA SER A 7 6.96 -26.88 -1.72
C SER A 7 7.12 -26.16 -3.07
N GLU A 8 6.03 -25.72 -3.69
CA GLU A 8 6.06 -24.95 -4.94
C GLU A 8 6.71 -23.59 -4.75
N ALA A 9 6.32 -22.86 -3.70
CA ALA A 9 6.90 -21.56 -3.37
C ALA A 9 8.40 -21.67 -3.07
N ARG A 10 8.84 -22.73 -2.39
CA ARG A 10 10.27 -22.99 -2.13
C ARG A 10 11.03 -23.30 -3.42
N ALA A 11 10.45 -24.11 -4.31
CA ALA A 11 11.10 -24.49 -5.57
C ALA A 11 11.29 -23.30 -6.52
N GLY A 12 10.37 -22.32 -6.49
CA GLY A 12 10.33 -21.19 -7.40
C GLY A 12 10.39 -19.82 -6.73
N LEU A 13 11.01 -19.68 -5.55
CA LEU A 13 10.87 -18.48 -4.70
C LEU A 13 11.15 -17.17 -5.44
N LYS A 14 12.18 -17.13 -6.28
CA LYS A 14 12.50 -15.93 -7.07
C LYS A 14 11.36 -15.53 -8.00
N SER A 15 10.79 -16.48 -8.75
CA SER A 15 9.65 -16.20 -9.64
C SER A 15 8.46 -15.69 -8.85
N VAL A 16 8.16 -16.31 -7.70
CA VAL A 16 7.05 -15.87 -6.84
C VAL A 16 7.27 -14.43 -6.36
N MET A 17 8.50 -14.06 -5.99
CA MET A 17 8.84 -12.69 -5.60
C MET A 17 8.72 -11.71 -6.77
N ASP A 18 9.17 -12.10 -7.96
CA ASP A 18 9.05 -11.28 -9.17
C ASP A 18 7.57 -11.07 -9.53
N ASP A 19 6.75 -12.13 -9.49
CA ASP A 19 5.32 -12.09 -9.79
C ASP A 19 4.56 -11.15 -8.82
N VAL A 20 4.78 -11.26 -7.51
CA VAL A 20 4.11 -10.36 -6.55
C VAL A 20 4.54 -8.90 -6.70
N CYS A 21 5.78 -8.64 -7.14
CA CYS A 21 6.28 -7.29 -7.38
C CYS A 21 5.76 -6.69 -8.69
N ASN A 22 5.70 -7.49 -9.76
CA ASN A 22 5.29 -7.02 -11.08
C ASN A 22 3.77 -6.88 -11.20
N ASP A 23 3.04 -7.87 -10.68
CA ASP A 23 1.59 -7.95 -10.85
C ASP A 23 0.82 -7.29 -9.69
N HIS A 24 1.53 -6.82 -8.65
CA HIS A 24 0.96 -6.23 -7.43
C HIS A 24 -0.19 -7.07 -6.87
N THR A 25 -0.03 -8.39 -6.94
CA THR A 25 -1.06 -9.37 -6.61
C THR A 25 -0.54 -10.29 -5.50
N PRO A 26 -1.26 -10.44 -4.37
CA PRO A 26 -0.84 -11.33 -3.29
C PRO A 26 -0.77 -12.79 -3.72
N THR A 27 0.25 -13.48 -3.20
CA THR A 27 0.37 -14.95 -3.27
C THR A 27 0.18 -15.55 -1.88
N VAL A 28 -0.74 -16.51 -1.75
CA VAL A 28 -0.90 -17.30 -0.53
C VAL A 28 -0.04 -18.54 -0.59
N ILE A 29 0.74 -18.78 0.45
CA ILE A 29 1.56 -19.97 0.61
C ILE A 29 0.93 -20.84 1.69
N THR A 30 0.40 -21.99 1.25
CA THR A 30 -0.23 -22.99 2.11
C THR A 30 0.82 -23.95 2.68
N ARG A 31 0.65 -24.33 3.94
CA ARG A 31 1.56 -25.24 4.66
C ARG A 31 0.75 -26.43 5.15
N VAL A 32 1.31 -27.63 5.00
CA VAL A 32 0.68 -28.87 5.48
C VAL A 32 0.59 -28.88 7.00
N ASN A 33 1.65 -28.40 7.66
CA ASN A 33 1.71 -28.26 9.11
C ASN A 33 2.01 -26.79 9.46
N GLY A 34 1.04 -26.11 10.07
CA GLY A 34 1.14 -24.71 10.52
C GLY A 34 0.30 -23.73 9.70
N GLU A 35 0.37 -22.47 10.09
CA GLU A 35 -0.44 -21.40 9.50
C GLU A 35 0.03 -21.02 8.09
N HIS A 36 -0.93 -20.61 7.26
CA HIS A 36 -0.67 -20.11 5.92
C HIS A 36 -0.15 -18.68 5.99
N VAL A 37 0.65 -18.29 4.99
CA VAL A 37 1.19 -16.93 4.91
C VAL A 37 0.82 -16.29 3.59
N VAL A 38 0.80 -14.96 3.57
CA VAL A 38 0.64 -14.17 2.34
C VAL A 38 1.97 -13.50 2.04
N MET A 39 2.41 -13.62 0.79
CA MET A 39 3.52 -12.83 0.26
C MET A 39 2.96 -11.65 -0.53
N LEU A 40 3.50 -10.48 -0.25
CA LEU A 40 3.21 -9.20 -0.88
C LEU A 40 4.52 -8.55 -1.33
N SER A 41 4.45 -7.68 -2.33
CA SER A 41 5.54 -6.75 -2.56
C SER A 41 5.67 -5.80 -1.37
N LEU A 42 6.89 -5.29 -1.12
CA LEU A 42 7.10 -4.29 -0.07
C LEU A 42 6.30 -3.01 -0.33
N SER A 43 6.13 -2.64 -1.61
CA SER A 43 5.34 -1.47 -2.01
C SER A 43 3.87 -1.63 -1.60
N ASP A 44 3.29 -2.81 -1.80
CA ASP A 44 1.89 -3.07 -1.44
C ASP A 44 1.71 -3.13 0.07
N TYR A 45 2.63 -3.78 0.78
CA TYR A 45 2.62 -3.78 2.25
C TYR A 45 2.66 -2.36 2.82
N ASN A 46 3.60 -1.53 2.36
CA ASN A 46 3.70 -0.13 2.80
C ASN A 46 2.46 0.69 2.42
N SER A 47 1.89 0.46 1.24
CA SER A 47 0.66 1.14 0.81
C SER A 47 -0.54 0.78 1.68
N ILE A 48 -0.64 -0.48 2.11
CA ILE A 48 -1.65 -0.94 3.07
C ILE A 48 -1.44 -0.28 4.43
N GLU A 49 -0.22 -0.31 4.97
CA GLU A 49 0.12 0.30 6.26
C GLU A 49 -0.21 1.81 6.26
N GLU A 50 0.17 2.54 5.21
CA GLU A 50 -0.14 3.97 5.10
C GLU A 50 -1.64 4.22 4.97
N THR A 51 -2.36 3.38 4.22
CA THR A 51 -3.82 3.48 4.14
C THR A 51 -4.46 3.26 5.50
N LEU A 52 -4.03 2.23 6.24
CA LEU A 52 -4.51 1.97 7.59
C LEU A 52 -4.18 3.13 8.54
N TYR A 53 -2.98 3.70 8.45
CA TYR A 53 -2.58 4.86 9.21
C TYR A 53 -3.47 6.08 8.94
N LEU A 54 -3.63 6.46 7.67
CA LEU A 54 -4.45 7.61 7.26
C LEU A 54 -5.92 7.44 7.68
N LEU A 55 -6.44 6.22 7.63
CA LEU A 55 -7.82 5.92 8.00
C LEU A 55 -8.01 5.55 9.48
N GLY A 56 -6.94 5.46 10.26
CA GLY A 56 -6.95 4.97 11.65
C GLY A 56 -7.74 5.83 12.63
N THR A 57 -8.07 7.09 12.27
CA THR A 57 -8.97 7.93 13.07
C THR A 57 -10.16 8.41 12.24
N ALA A 58 -11.37 8.35 12.81
CA ALA A 58 -12.60 8.80 12.15
C ALA A 58 -12.51 10.27 11.68
N LYS A 59 -11.85 11.14 12.47
CA LYS A 59 -11.63 12.55 12.11
C LYS A 59 -10.74 12.69 10.88
N ASN A 60 -9.61 11.98 10.82
CA ASN A 60 -8.69 12.09 9.68
C ASN A 60 -9.29 11.43 8.43
N ALA A 61 -9.89 10.24 8.57
CA ALA A 61 -10.58 9.55 7.49
C ALA A 61 -11.67 10.43 6.86
N SER A 62 -12.55 11.03 7.67
CA SER A 62 -13.62 11.91 7.17
C SER A 62 -13.06 13.12 6.43
N ARG A 63 -12.01 13.75 6.97
CA ARG A 63 -11.35 14.91 6.35
C ARG A 63 -10.69 14.53 5.02
N LEU A 64 -10.00 13.40 4.96
CA LEU A 64 -9.35 12.90 3.75
C LEU A 64 -10.39 12.59 2.65
N MET A 65 -11.45 11.87 3.00
CA MET A 65 -12.52 11.54 2.06
C MET A 65 -13.23 12.79 1.51
N ALA A 66 -13.48 13.79 2.37
CA ALA A 66 -14.04 15.07 1.95
C ALA A 66 -13.08 15.82 0.98
N SER A 67 -11.78 15.83 1.27
CA SER A 67 -10.76 16.44 0.40
C SER A 67 -10.71 15.76 -0.98
N VAL A 68 -10.69 14.43 -1.01
CA VAL A 68 -10.74 13.65 -2.26
C VAL A 68 -12.01 13.95 -3.07
N ALA A 69 -13.17 14.04 -2.41
CA ALA A 69 -14.43 14.38 -3.06
C ALA A 69 -14.42 15.80 -3.66
N GLN A 70 -13.84 16.77 -2.96
CA GLN A 70 -13.68 18.14 -3.46
C GLN A 70 -12.80 18.18 -4.72
N ILE A 71 -11.67 17.46 -4.72
CA ILE A 71 -10.79 17.37 -5.88
C ILE A 71 -11.52 16.75 -7.08
N ARG A 72 -12.21 15.62 -6.88
CA ARG A 72 -12.99 14.94 -7.93
C ARG A 72 -14.12 15.82 -8.49
N ALA A 73 -14.68 16.69 -7.67
CA ALA A 73 -15.71 17.65 -8.07
C ALA A 73 -15.13 18.93 -8.72
N GLY A 74 -13.82 19.01 -8.97
CA GLY A 74 -13.16 20.18 -9.56
C GLY A 74 -13.12 21.41 -8.64
N LYS A 75 -13.31 21.23 -7.32
CA LYS A 75 -13.33 22.33 -6.35
C LYS A 75 -11.94 22.67 -5.79
N ALA A 76 -10.90 22.00 -6.26
CA ALA A 76 -9.53 22.28 -5.87
C ALA A 76 -9.08 23.66 -6.37
N GLN A 77 -8.37 24.40 -5.53
CA GLN A 77 -7.85 25.74 -5.87
C GLN A 77 -6.32 25.70 -5.90
N PRO A 78 -5.68 26.01 -7.04
CA PRO A 78 -4.23 26.15 -7.10
C PRO A 78 -3.76 27.25 -6.14
N ARG A 79 -2.68 26.98 -5.42
CA ARG A 79 -2.01 27.94 -4.54
C ARG A 79 -0.52 27.88 -4.79
N ALA A 80 0.14 29.03 -4.79
CA ALA A 80 1.60 29.08 -4.76
C ALA A 80 2.12 28.55 -3.42
N LEU A 81 3.24 27.84 -3.43
CA LEU A 81 3.88 27.39 -2.20
C LEU A 81 4.36 28.60 -1.41
N ALA A 82 3.96 28.69 -0.14
CA ALA A 82 4.52 29.68 0.76
C ALA A 82 5.97 29.30 1.05
N ARG A 83 6.93 30.06 0.51
CA ARG A 83 8.35 29.89 0.82
C ARG A 83 8.60 30.43 2.22
N HIS A 84 8.96 29.56 3.16
CA HIS A 84 9.60 29.96 4.39
C HIS A 84 11.10 30.09 4.12
N GLU A 85 11.51 31.22 3.55
CA GLU A 85 12.92 31.64 3.60
C GLU A 85 13.17 32.11 5.04
N LYS A 86 13.91 31.32 5.82
CA LYS A 86 14.48 31.82 7.08
C LYS A 86 15.41 32.97 6.71
N PRO A 87 15.36 34.12 7.39
CA PRO A 87 16.41 35.12 7.23
C PRO A 87 17.75 34.47 7.62
N GLU A 88 18.74 34.56 6.73
CA GLU A 88 20.14 34.31 7.09
C GLU A 88 20.61 35.53 7.90
N ASP A 89 21.05 35.31 9.13
CA ASP A 89 21.82 36.27 9.93
C ASP A 89 23.31 36.24 9.51
#